data_AF-A0A1G6Y189-F1
#
_entry.id   AF-A0A1G6Y189-F1
#
_cell.length_a   1.000
_cell.length_b   1.000
_cell.length_c   1.000
_cell.angle_alpha   90.00
_cell.angle_beta   90.00
_cell.angle_gamma   90.00
#
_symmetry.space_group_name_H-M   'P 1'
#
loop_
_entity.id
_entity.type
_entity.pdbx_description
1 polymer ?
#
loop_
_entity_poly.entity_id
_entity_poly.type
_entity_poly.pdbx_seq_one_letter_code
_entity_poly.pdbx_strand_id
1 'polypeptide(L)'
;MSAMLVTGASALAHGVHYGLIVGGLVGISALLAPALVARLRPVPAPAYDEHAVRVADLRSRIATGTLATVAPGPRPVPVSPARGARSDLPVAVVASAAAAGVHAAVAPAHLAGGFATGGFFLLCATAQLAWSALVLRRSTAPLLVLGVVGNVVVLLIWLASRTVGVPGVHGVEPFGPWDLACAAWELLVVGACLTRLAGGPAEDRVAPWQTWSTSALVLLGGSAFALLVLTFSGASS
;
A
#
# COMPACT_ATOMS: atom_id res chain seq x y z
N MET A 1 36.04 19.92 20.24
CA MET A 1 34.95 20.31 19.30
C MET A 1 34.42 19.13 18.45
N SER A 2 35.21 18.08 18.17
CA SER A 2 34.72 16.93 17.35
C SER A 2 33.67 16.03 18.01
N ALA A 3 33.69 15.84 19.34
CA ALA A 3 32.72 14.95 20.00
C ALA A 3 31.27 15.47 19.96
N MET A 4 31.08 16.80 20.09
CA MET A 4 29.76 17.44 20.01
C MET A 4 29.12 17.34 18.62
N LEU A 5 29.93 17.41 17.55
CA LEU A 5 29.47 17.28 16.16
C LEU A 5 29.01 15.84 15.84
N VAL A 6 29.69 14.83 16.38
CA VAL A 6 29.31 13.41 16.20
C VAL A 6 28.00 13.09 16.94
N THR A 7 27.82 13.59 18.17
CA THR A 7 26.54 13.45 18.88
C THR A 7 25.40 14.18 18.16
N GLY A 8 25.65 15.37 17.61
CA GLY A 8 24.66 16.14 16.85
C GLY A 8 24.22 15.45 15.57
N ALA A 9 25.15 14.86 14.81
CA ALA A 9 24.84 14.10 13.60
C ALA A 9 24.06 12.81 13.91
N SER A 10 24.39 12.10 15.00
CA SER A 10 23.63 10.92 15.42
C SER A 10 22.22 11.29 15.88
N ALA A 11 22.05 12.41 16.60
CA ALA A 11 20.76 12.89 17.07
C ALA A 11 19.87 13.38 15.91
N LEU A 12 20.47 14.02 14.89
CA LEU A 12 19.80 14.40 13.65
C LEU A 12 19.36 13.17 12.84
N ALA A 13 20.21 12.15 12.71
CA ALA A 13 19.86 10.91 12.01
C ALA A 13 18.69 10.18 12.69
N HIS A 14 18.72 10.08 14.03
CA HIS A 14 17.60 9.55 14.81
C HIS A 14 16.37 10.45 14.68
N GLY A 15 16.52 11.78 14.73
CA GLY A 15 15.42 12.73 14.57
C GLY A 15 14.74 12.65 13.19
N VAL A 16 15.50 12.46 12.12
CA VAL A 16 14.98 12.24 10.76
C VAL A 16 14.28 10.88 10.67
N HIS A 17 14.88 9.83 11.22
CA HIS A 17 14.29 8.48 11.29
C HIS A 17 12.95 8.49 12.05
N TYR A 18 12.92 9.07 13.25
CA TYR A 18 11.70 9.23 14.04
C TYR A 18 10.70 10.17 13.35
N GLY A 19 11.16 11.23 12.68
CA GLY A 19 10.32 12.14 11.91
C GLY A 19 9.61 11.45 10.75
N LEU A 20 10.28 10.53 10.06
CA LEU A 20 9.70 9.70 9.01
C LEU A 20 8.72 8.66 9.56
N ILE A 21 9.04 8.02 10.69
CA ILE A 21 8.14 7.08 11.36
C ILE A 21 6.88 7.81 11.86
N VAL A 22 7.05 8.93 12.56
CA VAL A 22 5.93 9.73 13.09
C VAL A 22 5.13 10.33 11.94
N GLY A 23 5.77 10.87 10.90
CA GLY A 23 5.10 11.37 9.70
C GLY A 23 4.32 10.27 8.97
N GLY A 24 4.90 9.07 8.86
CA GLY A 24 4.24 7.88 8.31
C GLY A 24 3.05 7.44 9.15
N LEU A 25 3.20 7.35 10.48
CA LEU A 25 2.13 7.02 11.41
C LEU A 25 1.01 8.06 11.42
N VAL A 26 1.34 9.36 11.34
CA VAL A 26 0.37 10.46 11.24
C VAL A 26 -0.36 10.39 9.89
N GLY A 27 0.35 10.12 8.79
CA GLY A 27 -0.25 9.91 7.48
C GLY A 27 -1.20 8.72 7.46
N ILE A 28 -0.78 7.58 8.01
CA ILE A 28 -1.61 6.37 8.17
C ILE A 28 -2.81 6.67 9.08
N SER A 29 -2.61 7.36 10.20
CA SER A 29 -3.68 7.71 11.13
C SER A 29 -4.69 8.67 10.49
N ALA A 30 -4.23 9.65 9.72
CA ALA A 30 -5.09 10.57 8.97
C ALA A 30 -5.89 9.83 7.89
N LEU A 31 -5.32 8.79 7.28
CA LEU A 31 -6.00 7.93 6.30
C LEU A 31 -7.01 6.96 6.97
N LEU A 32 -6.71 6.46 8.18
CA LEU A 32 -7.54 5.47 8.89
C LEU A 32 -8.60 6.09 9.80
N ALA A 33 -8.36 7.28 10.38
CA ALA A 33 -9.24 7.94 11.35
C ALA A 33 -10.67 8.16 10.83
N PRO A 34 -10.91 8.64 9.59
CA PRO A 34 -12.27 8.82 9.08
C PRO A 34 -13.10 7.53 9.07
N ALA A 35 -12.44 6.38 8.98
CA ALA A 35 -13.10 5.10 8.86
C ALA A 35 -13.12 4.27 10.16
N LEU A 36 -12.25 4.56 11.13
CA LEU A 36 -12.51 4.19 12.52
C LEU A 36 -13.75 4.94 13.04
N VAL A 37 -13.86 6.24 12.75
CA VAL A 37 -15.05 7.05 13.06
C VAL A 37 -16.30 6.49 12.36
N ALA A 38 -16.20 6.06 11.09
CA ALA A 38 -17.32 5.45 10.38
C ALA A 38 -17.76 4.09 10.98
N ARG A 39 -16.84 3.29 11.53
CA ARG A 39 -17.16 2.02 12.20
C ARG A 39 -17.77 2.20 13.59
N LEU A 40 -17.40 3.28 14.28
CA LEU A 40 -17.92 3.62 15.60
C LEU A 40 -19.25 4.39 15.54
N ARG A 41 -19.60 4.96 14.38
CA ARG A 41 -20.92 5.55 14.18
C ARG A 41 -21.98 4.44 14.24
N PRO A 42 -22.92 4.50 15.20
CA PRO A 42 -24.04 3.58 15.21
C PRO A 42 -24.78 3.71 13.88
N VAL A 43 -25.02 2.58 13.20
CA VAL A 43 -25.95 2.56 12.07
C VAL A 43 -27.29 3.04 12.60
N PRO A 44 -27.87 4.14 12.07
CA PRO A 44 -29.20 4.55 12.48
C PRO A 44 -30.13 3.37 12.25
N ALA A 45 -30.73 2.85 13.32
CA ALA A 45 -31.81 1.88 13.18
C ALA A 45 -32.84 2.52 12.24
N PRO A 46 -33.27 1.84 11.17
CA PRO A 46 -34.25 2.42 10.26
C PRO A 46 -35.45 2.86 11.08
N ALA A 47 -35.80 4.15 11.00
CA ALA A 47 -36.93 4.75 11.71
C ALA A 47 -38.30 4.24 11.22
N TYR A 48 -38.29 3.19 10.39
CA TYR A 48 -39.46 2.58 9.79
C TYR A 48 -39.32 1.07 9.87
N ASP A 49 -40.35 0.42 10.38
CA ASP A 49 -40.40 -1.02 10.55
C ASP A 49 -40.54 -1.68 9.17
N GLU A 50 -39.40 -1.94 8.51
CA GLU A 50 -39.32 -2.55 7.18
C GLU A 50 -40.05 -3.91 7.14
N HIS A 51 -40.19 -4.54 8.30
CA HIS A 51 -41.03 -5.71 8.49
C HIS A 51 -42.52 -5.38 8.33
N ALA A 52 -43.01 -4.30 8.93
CA ALA A 52 -44.41 -3.87 8.81
C ALA A 52 -44.79 -3.51 7.36
N VAL A 53 -43.88 -2.90 6.60
CA VAL A 53 -44.09 -2.59 5.17
C VAL A 53 -44.18 -3.88 4.34
N ARG A 54 -43.31 -4.86 4.59
CA ARG A 54 -43.35 -6.18 3.93
C ARG A 54 -44.63 -6.95 4.27
N VAL A 55 -45.07 -6.88 5.52
CA VAL A 55 -46.33 -7.51 5.96
C VAL A 55 -47.55 -6.83 5.34
N ALA A 56 -47.53 -5.50 5.20
CA ALA A 56 -48.61 -4.75 4.55
C ALA A 56 -48.70 -5.05 3.04
N ASP A 57 -47.57 -5.12 2.33
CA ASP A 57 -47.51 -5.52 0.91
C ASP A 57 -47.97 -6.98 0.71
N LEU A 58 -47.60 -7.89 1.62
CA LEU A 58 -48.07 -9.26 1.55
C LEU A 58 -49.60 -9.34 1.76
N ARG A 59 -50.13 -8.61 2.75
CA ARG A 59 -51.57 -8.55 3.03
C ARG A 59 -52.37 -7.95 1.88
N SER A 60 -51.86 -6.91 1.22
CA SER A 60 -52.53 -6.31 0.06
C SER A 60 -52.62 -7.30 -1.10
N ARG A 61 -51.54 -8.02 -1.40
CA ARG A 61 -51.49 -9.06 -2.45
C ARG A 61 -52.40 -10.26 -2.18
N ILE A 62 -52.57 -10.62 -0.90
CA ILE A 62 -53.53 -11.64 -0.48
C ILE A 62 -54.96 -11.15 -0.74
N ALA A 63 -55.27 -9.92 -0.29
CA ALA A 63 -56.62 -9.35 -0.40
C ALA A 63 -57.05 -9.16 -1.86
N THR A 64 -56.12 -8.86 -2.76
CA THR A 64 -56.38 -8.70 -4.20
C THR A 64 -56.33 -10.01 -4.98
N GLY A 65 -56.20 -11.17 -4.31
CA GLY A 65 -56.17 -12.49 -4.94
C GLY A 65 -54.96 -12.70 -5.88
N THR A 66 -53.93 -11.86 -5.76
CA THR A 66 -52.82 -11.76 -6.72
C THR A 66 -51.57 -12.54 -6.28
N LEU A 67 -51.69 -13.29 -5.16
CA LEU A 67 -50.68 -14.23 -4.69
C LEU A 67 -50.23 -15.23 -5.76
N ALA A 68 -51.12 -15.61 -6.68
CA ALA A 68 -50.89 -16.66 -7.66
C ALA A 68 -50.09 -16.20 -8.90
N THR A 69 -50.05 -14.89 -9.18
CA THR A 69 -49.17 -14.37 -10.23
C THR A 69 -47.89 -13.85 -9.59
N VAL A 70 -47.10 -14.78 -9.04
CA VAL A 70 -45.66 -14.65 -9.26
C VAL A 70 -45.47 -14.92 -10.75
N ALA A 71 -45.77 -13.91 -11.60
CA ALA A 71 -44.93 -13.74 -12.77
C ALA A 71 -43.52 -13.85 -12.20
N PRO A 72 -42.64 -14.72 -12.72
CA PRO A 72 -41.29 -14.79 -12.22
C PRO A 72 -40.69 -13.40 -12.40
N GLY A 73 -40.86 -12.55 -11.39
CA GLY A 73 -40.21 -11.26 -11.29
C GLY A 73 -38.77 -11.61 -11.52
N PRO A 74 -38.12 -10.95 -12.50
CA PRO A 74 -36.89 -11.43 -13.11
C PRO A 74 -36.08 -12.06 -12.01
N ARG A 75 -35.93 -13.41 -12.03
CA ARG A 75 -35.13 -14.11 -11.02
C ARG A 75 -33.95 -13.20 -10.84
N PRO A 76 -33.65 -12.68 -9.64
CA PRO A 76 -32.44 -11.90 -9.47
C PRO A 76 -31.39 -12.86 -9.98
N VAL A 77 -30.94 -12.61 -11.22
CA VAL A 77 -29.82 -13.31 -11.80
C VAL A 77 -28.83 -13.05 -10.71
N PRO A 78 -28.30 -14.08 -10.02
CA PRO A 78 -27.20 -13.82 -9.14
C PRO A 78 -26.23 -13.12 -10.07
N VAL A 79 -26.12 -11.80 -9.91
CA VAL A 79 -25.04 -11.00 -10.42
C VAL A 79 -23.92 -11.64 -9.65
N SER A 80 -23.38 -12.72 -10.22
CA SER A 80 -22.20 -13.40 -9.76
C SER A 80 -21.25 -12.24 -9.63
N PRO A 81 -20.94 -11.76 -8.41
CA PRO A 81 -20.44 -10.41 -8.20
C PRO A 81 -19.24 -10.27 -9.10
N ALA A 82 -19.39 -9.56 -10.23
CA ALA A 82 -18.74 -9.83 -11.52
C ALA A 82 -17.31 -10.33 -11.38
N ARG A 83 -17.11 -11.62 -11.06
CA ARG A 83 -15.95 -12.15 -10.30
C ARG A 83 -15.02 -11.02 -9.85
N GLY A 84 -15.53 -10.15 -8.94
CA GLY A 84 -15.14 -8.75 -8.82
C GLY A 84 -13.65 -8.62 -9.02
N ALA A 85 -13.22 -8.05 -10.16
CA ALA A 85 -11.82 -7.97 -10.54
C ALA A 85 -11.07 -7.45 -9.32
N ARG A 86 -10.37 -8.38 -8.63
CA ARG A 86 -9.69 -8.05 -7.38
C ARG A 86 -8.62 -7.06 -7.81
N SER A 87 -8.83 -5.79 -7.47
CA SER A 87 -7.87 -4.76 -7.81
C SER A 87 -6.59 -5.08 -7.05
N ASP A 88 -5.50 -5.37 -7.76
CA ASP A 88 -4.17 -5.57 -7.16
C ASP A 88 -3.52 -4.23 -6.78
N LEU A 89 -4.17 -3.09 -7.07
CA LEU A 89 -3.64 -1.76 -6.78
C LEU A 89 -3.36 -1.51 -5.29
N PRO A 90 -4.20 -1.94 -4.32
CA PRO A 90 -3.86 -1.85 -2.91
C PRO A 90 -2.57 -2.59 -2.54
N VAL A 91 -2.30 -3.73 -3.17
CA VAL A 91 -1.04 -4.48 -2.97
C VAL A 91 0.14 -3.64 -3.45
N ALA A 92 0.05 -3.05 -4.64
CA ALA A 92 1.09 -2.17 -5.18
C ALA A 92 1.36 -0.96 -4.26
N VAL A 93 0.30 -0.30 -3.77
CA VAL A 93 0.41 0.87 -2.89
C VAL A 93 1.08 0.51 -1.57
N VAL A 94 0.64 -0.58 -0.93
CA VAL A 94 1.21 -1.01 0.35
C VAL A 94 2.67 -1.45 0.18
N ALA A 95 2.97 -2.21 -0.87
CA ALA A 95 4.32 -2.67 -1.14
C ALA A 95 5.26 -1.49 -1.43
N SER A 96 4.83 -0.53 -2.27
CA SER A 96 5.63 0.66 -2.57
C SER A 96 5.87 1.54 -1.34
N ALA A 97 4.87 1.70 -0.47
CA ALA A 97 5.07 2.42 0.79
C ALA A 97 6.03 1.69 1.76
N ALA A 98 5.99 0.36 1.80
CA ALA A 98 6.90 -0.44 2.62
C ALA A 98 8.35 -0.39 2.13
N ALA A 99 8.58 -0.54 0.82
CA ALA A 99 9.89 -0.37 0.20
C ALA A 99 10.45 1.05 0.41
N ALA A 100 9.61 2.08 0.33
CA ALA A 100 10.01 3.44 0.67
C ALA A 100 10.50 3.58 2.13
N GLY A 101 9.87 2.85 3.05
CA GLY A 101 10.31 2.77 4.45
C GLY A 101 11.71 2.18 4.59
N VAL A 102 12.04 1.13 3.83
CA VAL A 102 13.40 0.55 3.81
C VAL A 102 14.40 1.55 3.24
N HIS A 103 14.13 2.13 2.07
CA HIS A 103 15.00 3.11 1.44
C HIS A 103 15.30 4.29 2.39
N ALA A 104 14.28 4.76 3.11
CA ALA A 104 14.44 5.81 4.09
C ALA A 104 15.24 5.38 5.34
N ALA A 105 15.09 4.12 5.78
CA ALA A 105 15.82 3.57 6.92
C ALA A 105 17.32 3.37 6.62
N VAL A 106 17.68 2.97 5.40
CA VAL A 106 19.08 2.72 5.02
C VAL A 106 19.81 3.98 4.54
N ALA A 107 19.09 5.04 4.17
CA ALA A 107 19.66 6.28 3.66
C ALA A 107 20.72 6.94 4.59
N PRO A 108 20.53 7.04 5.92
CA PRO A 108 21.53 7.67 6.80
C PRO A 108 22.89 6.98 6.77
N ALA A 109 22.92 5.64 6.76
CA ALA A 109 24.15 4.87 6.68
C ALA A 109 24.90 5.15 5.37
N HIS A 110 24.16 5.23 4.25
CA HIS A 110 24.74 5.51 2.94
C HIS A 110 25.15 6.97 2.76
N LEU A 111 24.47 7.92 3.39
CA LEU A 111 24.90 9.33 3.43
C LEU A 111 26.24 9.50 4.14
N ALA A 112 26.55 8.66 5.13
CA ALA A 112 27.86 8.65 5.79
C ALA A 112 28.99 8.15 4.86
N GLY A 113 28.66 7.26 3.91
CA GLY A 113 29.57 6.78 2.86
C GLY A 113 29.69 7.72 1.65
N GLY A 114 28.67 8.53 1.37
CA GLY A 114 28.69 9.54 0.33
C GLY A 114 27.31 10.05 -0.08
N PHE A 115 27.23 11.31 -0.52
CA PHE A 115 25.96 11.93 -0.90
C PHE A 115 25.28 11.23 -2.09
N ALA A 116 26.05 10.70 -3.05
CA ALA A 116 25.49 10.01 -4.21
C ALA A 116 24.62 8.81 -3.79
N THR A 117 25.16 7.95 -2.95
CA THR A 117 24.49 6.72 -2.50
C THR A 117 23.34 7.04 -1.54
N GLY A 118 23.58 7.89 -0.53
CA GLY A 118 22.53 8.28 0.41
C GLY A 118 21.40 9.10 -0.23
N GLY A 119 21.73 10.01 -1.16
CA GLY A 119 20.77 10.79 -1.93
C GLY A 119 19.91 9.94 -2.86
N PHE A 120 20.49 8.89 -3.46
CA PHE A 120 19.73 7.90 -4.24
C PHE A 120 18.64 7.23 -3.39
N PHE A 121 18.96 6.77 -2.18
CA PHE A 121 17.97 6.15 -1.30
C PHE A 121 16.86 7.13 -0.87
N LEU A 122 17.20 8.39 -0.56
CA LEU A 122 16.19 9.42 -0.27
C LEU A 122 15.29 9.71 -1.49
N LEU A 123 15.87 9.73 -2.70
CA LEU A 123 15.10 9.87 -3.93
C LEU A 123 14.14 8.69 -4.13
N CYS A 124 14.60 7.46 -3.95
CA CYS A 124 13.76 6.26 -4.02
C CYS A 124 12.61 6.31 -3.01
N ALA A 125 12.92 6.62 -1.74
CA ALA A 125 11.92 6.71 -0.68
C ALA A 125 10.83 7.75 -0.99
N THR A 126 11.24 8.95 -1.38
CA THR A 126 10.31 10.04 -1.70
C THR A 126 9.50 9.75 -2.97
N ALA A 127 10.14 9.22 -4.02
CA ALA A 127 9.47 8.85 -5.26
C ALA A 127 8.43 7.74 -5.05
N GLN A 128 8.75 6.71 -4.26
CA GLN A 128 7.82 5.60 -3.98
C GLN A 128 6.64 6.03 -3.10
N LEU A 129 6.86 6.88 -2.10
CA LEU A 129 5.76 7.48 -1.32
C LEU A 129 4.88 8.39 -2.18
N ALA A 130 5.48 9.24 -3.01
CA ALA A 130 4.74 10.12 -3.92
C ALA A 130 3.93 9.31 -4.94
N TRP A 131 4.53 8.25 -5.51
CA TRP A 131 3.85 7.34 -6.43
C TRP A 131 2.65 6.66 -5.76
N SER A 132 2.82 6.14 -4.55
CA SER A 132 1.75 5.53 -3.76
C SER A 132 0.58 6.51 -3.54
N ALA A 133 0.89 7.76 -3.19
CA ALA A 133 -0.11 8.81 -3.01
C ALA A 133 -0.83 9.18 -4.32
N LEU A 134 -0.11 9.22 -5.44
CA LEU A 134 -0.70 9.50 -6.76
C LEU A 134 -1.63 8.37 -7.21
N VAL A 135 -1.22 7.12 -7.06
CA VAL A 135 -2.04 5.95 -7.44
C VAL A 135 -3.31 5.87 -6.59
N LEU A 136 -3.23 6.15 -5.29
CA LEU A 136 -4.41 6.26 -4.41
C LEU A 136 -5.42 7.31 -4.91
N ARG A 137 -4.94 8.42 -5.49
CA ARG A 137 -5.81 9.46 -6.06
C ARG A 137 -6.39 9.05 -7.40
N ARG A 138 -5.57 8.50 -8.29
CA ARG A 138 -5.96 8.06 -9.63
C ARG A 138 -4.92 7.09 -10.19
N SER A 139 -5.35 5.88 -10.55
CA SER A 139 -4.49 4.94 -11.28
C SER A 139 -4.62 5.17 -12.78
N THR A 140 -3.55 5.65 -13.41
CA THR A 140 -3.46 5.81 -14.87
C THR A 140 -2.40 4.85 -15.44
N ALA A 141 -2.54 4.44 -16.70
CA ALA A 141 -1.56 3.57 -17.33
C ALA A 141 -0.12 4.15 -17.28
N PRO A 142 0.12 5.45 -17.54
CA PRO A 142 1.45 6.04 -17.37
C PRO A 142 2.01 5.93 -15.95
N LEU A 143 1.17 6.12 -14.91
CA LEU A 143 1.61 5.96 -13.53
C LEU A 143 1.98 4.51 -13.22
N LEU A 144 1.22 3.53 -13.71
CA LEU A 144 1.54 2.12 -13.52
C LEU A 144 2.83 1.72 -14.25
N VAL A 145 3.02 2.20 -15.48
CA VAL A 145 4.28 2.01 -16.23
C VAL A 145 5.46 2.64 -15.48
N LEU A 146 5.29 3.85 -14.93
CA LEU A 146 6.31 4.49 -14.11
C LEU A 146 6.65 3.64 -12.87
N GLY A 147 5.63 3.05 -12.24
CA GLY A 147 5.79 2.10 -11.13
C GLY A 147 6.63 0.89 -11.53
N VAL A 148 6.32 0.26 -12.67
CA VAL A 148 7.09 -0.88 -13.19
C VAL A 148 8.53 -0.49 -13.49
N VAL A 149 8.73 0.53 -14.33
CA VAL A 149 10.06 0.91 -14.81
C VAL A 149 10.94 1.38 -13.66
N GLY A 150 10.40 2.22 -12.76
CA GLY A 150 11.15 2.73 -11.61
C GLY A 150 11.63 1.61 -10.69
N ASN A 151 10.74 0.68 -10.31
CA ASN A 151 11.12 -0.43 -9.44
C ASN A 151 12.06 -1.42 -10.13
N VAL A 152 11.88 -1.70 -11.43
CA VAL A 152 12.81 -2.55 -12.18
C VAL A 152 14.20 -1.92 -12.22
N VAL A 153 14.31 -0.61 -12.44
CA VAL A 153 15.62 0.08 -12.42
C VAL A 153 16.29 -0.05 -11.05
N VAL A 154 15.56 0.17 -9.95
CA VAL A 154 16.11 0.03 -8.59
C VAL A 154 16.54 -1.41 -8.32
N LEU A 155 15.72 -2.41 -8.67
CA LEU A 155 16.05 -3.83 -8.54
C LEU A 155 17.30 -4.21 -9.34
N LEU A 156 17.46 -3.70 -10.56
CA LEU A 156 18.64 -3.95 -11.39
C LEU A 156 19.91 -3.33 -10.78
N ILE A 157 19.81 -2.10 -10.25
CA ILE A 157 20.92 -1.45 -9.54
C ILE A 157 21.30 -2.25 -8.29
N TRP A 158 20.32 -2.67 -7.49
CA TRP A 158 20.55 -3.54 -6.33
C TRP A 158 21.20 -4.86 -6.73
N LEU A 159 20.66 -5.54 -7.74
CA LEU A 159 21.23 -6.81 -8.19
C LEU A 159 22.68 -6.64 -8.68
N ALA A 160 22.98 -5.53 -9.38
CA ALA A 160 24.34 -5.20 -9.78
C ALA A 160 25.26 -4.99 -8.56
N SER A 161 24.81 -4.28 -7.52
CA SER A 161 25.61 -4.08 -6.30
C SER A 161 25.95 -5.39 -5.59
N ARG A 162 25.05 -6.39 -5.65
CA ARG A 162 25.27 -7.72 -5.04
C ARG A 162 26.02 -8.73 -5.89
N THR A 163 26.21 -8.48 -7.19
CA THR A 163 26.80 -9.47 -8.11
C THR A 163 28.11 -9.03 -8.74
N VAL A 164 28.18 -7.77 -9.19
CA VAL A 164 29.34 -7.23 -9.92
C VAL A 164 29.90 -5.94 -9.28
N GLY A 165 29.20 -5.39 -8.29
CA GLY A 165 29.48 -4.09 -7.70
C GLY A 165 29.00 -2.95 -8.58
N VAL A 166 28.94 -1.73 -8.02
CA VAL A 166 28.55 -0.52 -8.76
C VAL A 166 29.80 0.32 -9.02
N PRO A 167 30.19 0.56 -10.29
CA PRO A 167 31.38 1.34 -10.60
C PRO A 167 31.36 2.71 -9.93
N GLY A 168 32.44 3.04 -9.20
CA GLY A 168 32.61 4.34 -8.55
C GLY A 168 31.88 4.52 -7.21
N VAL A 169 31.24 3.47 -6.68
CA VAL A 169 30.63 3.49 -5.33
C VAL A 169 31.40 2.55 -4.40
N HIS A 170 31.11 1.24 -4.47
CA HIS A 170 31.74 0.19 -3.67
C HIS A 170 31.84 -1.12 -4.48
N GLY A 171 32.61 -2.08 -3.97
CA GLY A 171 32.69 -3.44 -4.53
C GLY A 171 31.40 -4.24 -4.36
N VAL A 172 31.46 -5.55 -4.55
CA VAL A 172 30.31 -6.43 -4.34
C VAL A 172 29.86 -6.39 -2.87
N GLU A 173 28.58 -6.15 -2.65
CA GLU A 173 27.98 -6.08 -1.32
C GLU A 173 27.23 -7.38 -0.98
N PRO A 174 27.22 -7.83 0.30
CA PRO A 174 26.52 -9.05 0.70
C PRO A 174 25.00 -8.87 0.70
N PHE A 175 24.24 -9.94 0.52
CA PHE A 175 22.79 -9.91 0.72
C PHE A 175 22.46 -9.78 2.21
N GLY A 176 21.51 -8.91 2.54
CA GLY A 176 20.98 -8.72 3.88
C GLY A 176 19.47 -8.95 3.96
N PRO A 177 18.88 -8.87 5.16
CA PRO A 177 17.45 -9.02 5.32
C PRO A 177 16.67 -7.78 4.89
N TRP A 178 17.23 -6.57 5.07
CA TRP A 178 16.58 -5.32 4.69
C TRP A 178 16.40 -5.19 3.19
N ASP A 179 17.44 -5.49 2.42
CA ASP A 179 17.45 -5.39 0.98
C ASP A 179 16.64 -6.50 0.31
N LEU A 180 16.64 -7.73 0.85
CA LEU A 180 15.74 -8.80 0.38
C LEU A 180 14.27 -8.45 0.62
N ALA A 181 13.93 -7.87 1.78
CA ALA A 181 12.57 -7.41 2.06
C ALA A 181 12.16 -6.28 1.10
N CYS A 182 13.05 -5.31 0.87
CA CYS A 182 12.85 -4.25 -0.11
C CYS A 182 12.60 -4.82 -1.51
N ALA A 183 13.48 -5.69 -1.99
CA ALA A 183 13.36 -6.31 -3.31
C ALA A 183 12.04 -7.09 -3.45
N ALA A 184 11.61 -7.81 -2.40
CA ALA A 184 10.32 -8.49 -2.41
C ALA A 184 9.13 -7.52 -2.56
N TRP A 185 9.15 -6.39 -1.84
CA TRP A 185 8.12 -5.36 -2.01
C TRP A 185 8.16 -4.71 -3.40
N GLU A 186 9.33 -4.38 -3.93
CA GLU A 186 9.47 -3.81 -5.27
C GLU A 186 8.96 -4.78 -6.36
N LEU A 187 9.23 -6.08 -6.21
CA LEU A 187 8.67 -7.12 -7.09
C LEU A 187 7.14 -7.21 -7.00
N LEU A 188 6.56 -7.04 -5.81
CA LEU A 188 5.10 -6.97 -5.64
C LEU A 188 4.50 -5.75 -6.35
N VAL A 189 5.18 -4.60 -6.29
CA VAL A 189 4.76 -3.39 -7.05
C VAL A 189 4.76 -3.69 -8.54
N VAL A 190 5.85 -4.26 -9.07
CA VAL A 190 5.98 -4.61 -10.49
C VAL A 190 4.87 -5.58 -10.90
N GLY A 191 4.69 -6.67 -10.16
CA GLY A 191 3.68 -7.68 -10.44
C GLY A 191 2.27 -7.09 -10.48
N ALA A 192 1.88 -6.35 -9.45
CA ALA A 192 0.55 -5.75 -9.36
C ALA A 192 0.30 -4.67 -10.43
N CYS A 193 1.32 -3.91 -10.83
CA CYS A 193 1.19 -2.97 -11.94
C CYS A 193 1.02 -3.68 -13.28
N LEU A 194 1.77 -4.77 -13.51
CA LEU A 194 1.68 -5.57 -14.75
C LEU A 194 0.34 -6.29 -14.86
N THR A 195 -0.16 -6.90 -13.78
CA THR A 195 -1.49 -7.53 -13.79
C THR A 195 -2.57 -6.48 -14.09
N ARG A 196 -2.45 -5.28 -13.53
CA ARG A 196 -3.41 -4.21 -13.78
C ARG A 196 -3.32 -3.67 -15.21
N LEU A 197 -2.13 -3.50 -15.77
CA LEU A 197 -1.93 -3.06 -17.16
C LEU A 197 -2.46 -4.09 -18.17
N ALA A 198 -2.34 -5.39 -17.87
CA ALA A 198 -2.87 -6.47 -18.71
C ALA A 198 -4.42 -6.56 -18.67
N GLY A 199 -5.07 -6.03 -17.62
CA GLY A 199 -6.52 -6.07 -17.42
C GLY A 199 -7.35 -5.11 -18.30
N GLY A 200 -6.72 -4.30 -19.15
CA GLY A 200 -7.39 -3.39 -20.09
C GLY A 200 -7.62 -1.96 -19.57
N PRO A 201 -8.19 -1.08 -20.42
CA PRO A 201 -8.36 0.33 -20.14
C PRO A 201 -9.51 0.55 -19.14
N ALA A 202 -9.13 0.79 -17.90
CA ALA A 202 -9.97 1.51 -16.96
C ALA A 202 -9.06 2.44 -16.16
N GLU A 203 -9.45 3.70 -16.00
CA GLU A 203 -8.89 4.53 -14.94
C GLU A 203 -9.65 4.18 -13.65
N ASP A 204 -9.05 3.32 -12.84
CA ASP A 204 -9.66 2.97 -11.56
C ASP A 204 -9.13 3.91 -10.48
N ARG A 205 -10.06 4.50 -9.74
CA ARG A 205 -9.72 5.02 -8.41
C ARG A 205 -9.47 3.80 -7.53
N VAL A 206 -8.39 3.79 -6.74
CA VAL A 206 -8.18 2.71 -5.78
C VAL A 206 -9.41 2.63 -4.89
N ALA A 207 -9.97 1.42 -4.77
CA ALA A 207 -11.17 1.22 -3.98
C ALA A 207 -10.94 1.73 -2.54
N PRO A 208 -11.99 2.25 -1.87
CA PRO A 208 -11.89 2.65 -0.47
C PRO A 208 -11.26 1.52 0.35
N TRP A 209 -10.41 1.86 1.31
CA TRP A 209 -9.63 0.86 2.05
C TRP A 209 -10.47 -0.18 2.78
N GLN A 210 -11.73 0.17 3.08
CA GLN A 210 -12.72 -0.70 3.70
C GLN A 210 -13.10 -1.90 2.83
N THR A 211 -12.89 -1.80 1.51
CA THR A 211 -13.18 -2.87 0.55
C THR A 211 -11.90 -3.54 0.05
N TRP A 212 -10.75 -3.26 0.65
CA TRP A 212 -9.51 -3.94 0.29
C TRP A 212 -9.63 -5.44 0.58
N SER A 213 -8.99 -6.23 -0.28
CA SER A 213 -8.93 -7.68 -0.08
C SER A 213 -8.22 -8.03 1.22
N THR A 214 -8.55 -9.19 1.79
CA THR A 214 -7.83 -9.76 2.94
C THR A 214 -6.33 -9.83 2.67
N SER A 215 -5.91 -10.16 1.44
CA SER A 215 -4.50 -10.18 1.06
C SER A 215 -3.81 -8.83 1.20
N ALA A 216 -4.46 -7.72 0.79
CA ALA A 216 -3.90 -6.39 0.92
C ALA A 216 -3.81 -5.94 2.39
N LEU A 217 -4.80 -6.32 3.22
CA LEU A 217 -4.79 -6.04 4.66
C LEU A 217 -3.72 -6.86 5.40
N VAL A 218 -3.56 -8.14 5.04
CA VAL A 218 -2.50 -9.01 5.57
C VAL A 218 -1.13 -8.47 5.15
N LEU A 219 -0.97 -8.04 3.90
CA LEU A 219 0.26 -7.42 3.44
C LEU A 219 0.54 -6.13 4.21
N LEU A 220 -0.46 -5.28 4.45
CA LEU A 220 -0.28 -4.05 5.22
C LEU A 220 0.20 -4.33 6.65
N GLY A 221 -0.51 -5.22 7.36
CA GLY A 221 -0.12 -5.61 8.73
C GLY A 221 1.23 -6.33 8.77
N GLY A 222 1.47 -7.23 7.82
CA GLY A 222 2.72 -7.97 7.68
C GLY A 222 3.91 -7.06 7.36
N SER A 223 3.74 -6.06 6.48
CA SER A 223 4.77 -5.09 6.15
C SER A 223 5.12 -4.20 7.34
N ALA A 224 4.11 -3.72 8.09
CA ALA A 224 4.35 -2.95 9.30
C ALA A 224 5.10 -3.78 10.35
N PHE A 225 4.72 -5.05 10.55
CA PHE A 225 5.42 -5.96 11.44
C PHE A 225 6.85 -6.28 10.97
N ALA A 226 7.05 -6.53 9.68
CA ALA A 226 8.37 -6.81 9.10
C ALA A 226 9.31 -5.61 9.28
N LEU A 227 8.86 -4.39 8.99
CA LEU A 227 9.63 -3.17 9.22
C LEU A 227 9.99 -3.02 10.71
N LEU A 228 9.05 -3.28 11.61
CA LEU A 228 9.30 -3.25 13.06
C LEU A 228 10.39 -4.26 13.45
N VAL A 229 10.26 -5.52 13.02
CA VAL A 229 11.25 -6.57 13.32
C VAL A 229 12.62 -6.19 12.75
N LEU A 230 12.69 -5.71 11.51
CA LEU A 230 13.94 -5.29 10.88
C LEU A 230 14.60 -4.16 11.69
N THR A 231 13.84 -3.13 12.10
CA THR A 231 14.34 -2.03 12.94
C THR A 231 14.90 -2.51 14.28
N PHE A 232 14.23 -3.46 14.96
CA PHE A 232 14.65 -3.91 16.29
C PHE A 232 15.63 -5.08 16.28
N SER A 233 15.74 -5.81 15.17
CA SER A 233 16.64 -6.97 15.05
C SER A 233 18.13 -6.60 15.11
N GLY A 234 18.47 -5.32 14.92
CA GLY A 234 19.85 -4.88 14.74
C GLY A 234 20.51 -5.48 13.49
N ALA A 235 19.74 -6.12 12.61
CA ALA A 235 20.25 -6.61 11.34
C ALA A 235 20.82 -5.44 10.56
N SER A 236 22.11 -5.53 10.23
CA SER A 236 22.81 -4.51 9.47
C SER A 236 22.19 -4.36 8.09
N SER A 237 21.91 -3.10 7.72
CA SER A 237 21.66 -2.66 6.34
C SER A 237 22.92 -2.66 5.51
#